data_AF-A0A4Q5RGU7-F1
#
_entry.id   AF-A0A4Q5RGU7-F1
#
_cell.length_a   1.000
_cell.length_b   1.000
_cell.length_c   1.000
_cell.angle_alpha   90.00
_cell.angle_beta   90.00
_cell.angle_gamma   90.00
#
_symmetry.space_group_name_H-M   'P 1'
#
loop_
_entity.id
_entity.type
_entity.pdbx_description
1 polymer ?
#
loop_
_entity_poly.entity_id
_entity_poly.type
_entity_poly.pdbx_seq_one_letter_code
_entity_poly.pdbx_strand_id
1 'polypeptide(L)' 'MTKSKLLEMNNVGIVVASLDNAISFFTEIGLTLEGRGMIEGAWAGRVTGLGDQSV' A
#
# COMPACT_ATOMS: atom_id res chain seq x y z
N MET A 1 -1.69 19.11 26.43
CA MET A 1 -1.94 18.91 24.98
C MET A 1 -2.66 17.60 24.82
N THR A 2 -3.84 17.58 24.19
CA THR A 2 -4.35 16.35 23.55
C THR A 2 -5.52 16.70 22.63
N LYS A 3 -5.23 16.82 21.34
CA LYS A 3 -6.22 16.62 20.27
C LYS A 3 -5.61 15.66 19.26
N SER A 4 -5.52 14.39 19.65
CA SER A 4 -5.42 13.32 18.66
C SER A 4 -6.81 12.70 18.59
N LYS A 5 -7.36 12.63 17.38
CA LYS A 5 -8.61 11.93 17.08
C LYS A 5 -8.26 10.83 16.10
N LEU A 6 -8.53 9.58 16.47
CA LEU A 6 -8.52 8.47 15.54
C LEU A 6 -9.67 8.69 14.54
N LEU A 7 -9.34 8.89 13.27
CA LEU A 7 -10.33 9.07 12.22
C LEU A 7 -10.84 7.70 11.77
N GLU A 8 -9.95 6.92 11.14
CA GLU A 8 -10.22 5.57 10.66
C GLU A 8 -8.91 4.82 10.32
N MET A 9 -9.02 3.53 10.01
CA MET A 9 -7.92 2.71 9.50
C MET A 9 -8.03 2.63 7.98
N ASN A 10 -7.26 3.44 7.26
CA ASN A 10 -7.35 3.55 5.80
C ASN A 10 -7.08 2.23 5.06
N ASN A 11 -6.05 1.48 5.46
CA ASN A 11 -5.65 0.24 4.81
C ASN A 11 -4.70 -0.59 5.69
N VAL A 12 -4.41 -1.81 5.22
CA VAL A 12 -3.33 -2.67 5.71
C VAL A 12 -2.41 -2.99 4.52
N GLY A 13 -1.12 -2.73 4.66
CA GLY A 13 -0.12 -3.04 3.63
C GLY A 13 0.36 -4.49 3.69
N ILE A 14 0.45 -5.15 2.54
CA ILE A 14 0.93 -6.54 2.41
C ILE A 14 2.00 -6.57 1.31
N VAL A 15 3.23 -6.96 1.66
CA VAL A 15 4.31 -7.18 0.68
C VAL A 15 4.14 -8.57 0.08
N VAL A 16 4.04 -8.64 -1.24
CA VAL A 16 3.79 -9.89 -1.99
C VAL A 16 4.83 -10.09 -3.08
N ALA A 17 5.05 -11.34 -3.48
CA ALA A 17 5.97 -11.65 -4.58
C ALA A 17 5.38 -11.37 -5.97
N SER A 18 4.05 -11.39 -6.12
CA SER A 18 3.33 -11.09 -7.37
C SER A 18 2.05 -10.32 -7.09
N LEU A 19 1.95 -9.11 -7.65
CA LEU A 19 0.74 -8.28 -7.54
C LEU A 19 -0.44 -8.93 -8.27
N ASP A 20 -0.21 -9.53 -9.44
CA ASP A 20 -1.28 -10.14 -10.23
C ASP A 20 -1.94 -11.30 -9.48
N ASN A 21 -1.12 -12.17 -8.86
CA ASN A 21 -1.64 -13.28 -8.05
C ASN A 21 -2.38 -12.78 -6.80
N ALA A 22 -1.88 -11.73 -6.15
CA ALA A 22 -2.51 -11.16 -4.97
C ALA A 22 -3.86 -10.51 -5.30
N ILE A 23 -3.92 -9.76 -6.41
CA ILE A 23 -5.17 -9.16 -6.90
C ILE A 23 -6.19 -10.25 -7.18
N SER A 24 -5.83 -11.28 -7.95
CA SER A 24 -6.74 -12.41 -8.23
C SER A 24 -7.24 -13.07 -6.94
N PHE A 25 -6.35 -13.35 -6.00
CA PHE A 25 -6.72 -13.96 -4.72
C PHE A 25 -7.74 -13.12 -3.93
N PHE A 26 -7.51 -11.81 -3.77
CA PHE A 26 -8.42 -10.96 -3.01
C PHE A 26 -9.73 -10.67 -3.75
N THR A 27 -9.71 -10.66 -5.09
CA THR A 27 -10.94 -10.57 -5.89
C THR A 27 -11.86 -11.77 -5.68
N GLU A 28 -11.31 -12.99 -5.61
CA GLU A 28 -12.10 -14.19 -5.31
C GLU A 28 -12.74 -14.17 -3.91
N ILE A 29 -12.16 -13.41 -2.96
CA ILE A 29 -12.70 -13.23 -1.60
C ILE A 29 -13.74 -12.09 -1.54
N GLY A 30 -13.94 -11.36 -2.65
CA GLY A 30 -14.96 -10.32 -2.79
C GLY A 30 -14.44 -8.89 -2.68
N LEU A 31 -13.13 -8.67 -2.69
CA LEU A 31 -12.56 -7.31 -2.80
C LEU A 31 -12.52 -6.87 -4.27
N THR A 32 -12.56 -5.56 -4.50
CA THR A 32 -12.43 -4.98 -5.84
C THR A 32 -11.13 -4.20 -5.94
N LEU A 33 -10.43 -4.30 -7.08
CA LEU A 33 -9.25 -3.50 -7.35
C LEU A 33 -9.66 -2.04 -7.56
N GLU A 34 -9.28 -1.16 -6.62
CA GLU A 34 -9.48 0.29 -6.77
C GLU A 34 -8.49 0.92 -7.75
N GLY A 35 -7.22 0.49 -7.73
CA GLY A 35 -6.19 1.06 -8.58
C GLY A 35 -4.86 0.34 -8.50
N ARG A 36 -4.01 0.57 -9.50
CA ARG A 36 -2.64 0.07 -9.59
C ARG A 36 -1.76 1.17 -10.16
N GLY A 37 -0.61 1.39 -9.56
CA GLY A 37 0.39 2.34 -10.04
C GLY A 37 1.77 1.95 -9.56
N MET A 38 2.78 2.32 -10.34
CA MET A 38 4.18 2.25 -9.91
C MET A 38 4.48 3.49 -9.05
N ILE A 39 5.07 3.27 -7.89
CA ILE A 39 5.48 4.31 -6.95
C ILE A 39 6.99 4.43 -7.01
N GLU A 40 7.45 5.58 -7.51
CA GLU A 40 8.87 5.81 -7.78
C GLU A 40 9.41 7.09 -7.16
N GLY A 41 10.70 7.05 -6.84
CA GLY A 41 11.52 8.20 -6.47
C GLY A 41 11.80 8.34 -4.97
N ALA A 42 12.69 9.28 -4.65
CA ALA A 42 13.22 9.49 -3.31
C ALA A 42 12.15 9.77 -2.24
N TRP A 43 10.96 10.23 -2.62
CA TRP A 43 9.90 10.53 -1.65
C TRP A 43 9.36 9.26 -0.99
N ALA A 44 9.22 8.17 -1.74
CA ALA A 44 8.74 6.90 -1.21
C ALA A 44 9.78 6.29 -0.26
N GLY A 45 11.06 6.38 -0.63
CA GLY A 45 12.15 5.91 0.23
C GLY A 45 12.33 6.71 1.52
N ARG A 46 11.99 8.00 1.55
CA ARG A 46 11.96 8.78 2.80
C ARG A 46 10.91 8.26 3.79
N VAL A 47 9.81 7.68 3.31
CA VAL A 47 8.75 7.11 4.16
C VAL A 47 9.18 5.75 4.72
N THR A 48 9.80 4.90 3.91
CA THR A 48 10.21 3.54 4.30
C THR A 48 11.60 3.46 4.94
N GLY A 49 12.42 4.51 4.79
CA GLY A 49 13.83 4.51 5.17
C GLY A 49 14.74 3.80 4.15
N LEU A 50 14.22 3.44 2.97
CA LEU A 50 14.95 2.72 1.92
C LEU A 50 15.19 3.65 0.72
N GLY A 51 16.38 4.25 0.62
CA GLY A 51 16.97 4.93 -0.56
C GLY A 51 16.01 5.50 -1.62
N ASP A 52 16.28 5.22 -2.89
CA ASP A 52 15.32 5.44 -3.98
C ASP A 52 14.46 4.16 -4.12
N GLN A 53 13.14 4.34 -4.20
CA GLN A 53 12.18 3.25 -4.35
C GLN A 53 11.57 3.26 -5.75
N SER A 54 11.26 2.07 -6.25
CA SER A 54 10.46 1.81 -7.43
C SER A 54 9.70 0.51 -7.14
N VAL A 55 8.41 0.63 -6.81
CA VAL A 55 7.55 -0.47 -6.33
C VAL A 55 6.15 -0.41 -6.92
#